data_AF-A0A2H0MNZ2-F1
#
_entry.id   AF-A0A2H0MNZ2-F1
#
_cell.length_a   1.000
_cell.length_b   1.000
_cell.length_c   1.000
_cell.angle_alpha   90.00
_cell.angle_beta   90.00
_cell.angle_gamma   90.00
#
_symmetry.space_group_name_H-M   'P 1'
#
loop_
_entity.id
_entity.type
_entity.pdbx_description
1 polymer ?
#
loop_
_entity_poly.entity_id
_entity_poly.type
_entity_poly.pdbx_seq_one_letter_code
_entity_poly.pdbx_strand_id
1 'polypeptide(L)'
;MLTITSISTGLTSLIFLLCGVHLYFSWKKKKEDILLRVFMVLLLSIGFQQMFFSLGSGLFVRDVLASNVSWWMAHIFMFLGLGYFVRFPLRVKFPEKERMILKIVIIYSVIGATILLFHVPQIVPLFMENAVFNWQVPALAGATIGIFSTLIALFSLYVFLSETRKVETKILKFRSLFLALGIFVYYVGGPVHNFVMTPLMMFVACSLLVFGALIMMLGIYLPKIFKYLQVKTR
;
A
#
# COMPACT_ATOMS: atom_id res chain seq x y z
N MET A 1 21.01 1.37 -10.90
CA MET A 1 20.97 -0.01 -11.44
C MET A 1 19.51 -0.42 -11.53
N LEU A 2 19.08 -1.10 -12.59
CA LEU A 2 17.70 -1.60 -12.65
C LEU A 2 17.64 -3.00 -12.03
N THR A 3 16.88 -3.12 -10.95
CA THR A 3 16.55 -4.38 -10.29
C THR A 3 15.08 -4.70 -10.52
N ILE A 4 14.70 -5.97 -10.43
CA ILE A 4 13.28 -6.38 -10.49
C ILE A 4 12.49 -5.68 -9.38
N THR A 5 13.11 -5.54 -8.19
CA THR A 5 12.56 -4.78 -7.06
C THR A 5 12.35 -3.30 -7.43
N SER A 6 13.33 -2.63 -8.03
CA SER A 6 13.20 -1.20 -8.38
C SER A 6 12.14 -0.97 -9.47
N ILE A 7 12.04 -1.89 -10.45
CA ILE A 7 11.06 -1.80 -11.53
C ILE A 7 9.65 -2.03 -10.98
N SER A 8 9.43 -3.09 -10.20
CA SER A 8 8.10 -3.42 -9.65
C SER A 8 7.58 -2.36 -8.69
N THR A 9 8.43 -1.86 -7.79
CA THR A 9 8.10 -0.76 -6.87
C THR A 9 7.92 0.56 -7.62
N GLY A 10 8.73 0.83 -8.66
CA GLY A 10 8.58 2.01 -9.52
C GLY A 10 7.25 2.03 -10.30
N LEU A 11 6.88 0.91 -10.92
CA LEU A 11 5.60 0.76 -11.62
C LEU A 11 4.42 0.91 -10.65
N THR A 12 4.51 0.28 -9.48
CA THR A 12 3.42 0.35 -8.49
C THR A 12 3.27 1.75 -7.91
N SER A 13 4.39 2.44 -7.67
CA SER A 13 4.40 3.86 -7.30
C SER A 13 3.65 4.69 -8.32
N LEU A 14 3.98 4.56 -9.61
CA LEU A 14 3.33 5.29 -10.68
C LEU A 14 1.82 5.03 -10.71
N ILE A 15 1.39 3.77 -10.65
CA ILE A 15 -0.03 3.40 -10.64
C ILE A 15 -0.76 4.07 -9.47
N PHE A 16 -0.24 3.95 -8.25
CA PHE A 16 -0.90 4.47 -7.07
C PHE A 16 -0.87 6.00 -6.98
N LEU A 17 0.22 6.65 -7.39
CA LEU A 17 0.28 8.11 -7.45
C LEU A 17 -0.74 8.64 -8.47
N LEU A 18 -0.83 8.07 -9.67
CA LEU A 18 -1.82 8.46 -10.67
C LEU A 18 -3.26 8.26 -10.17
N CYS A 19 -3.54 7.11 -9.57
CA CYS A 19 -4.85 6.83 -8.97
C CYS A 19 -5.16 7.78 -7.79
N GLY A 20 -4.19 8.04 -6.92
CA GLY A 20 -4.31 8.93 -5.77
C GLY A 20 -4.55 10.39 -6.19
N VAL A 21 -3.82 10.87 -7.20
CA VAL A 21 -4.02 12.19 -7.82
C VAL A 21 -5.40 12.27 -8.47
N HIS A 22 -5.84 11.22 -9.16
CA HIS A 22 -7.19 11.17 -9.71
C HIS A 22 -8.25 11.31 -8.60
N LEU A 23 -8.12 10.54 -7.51
CA LEU A 23 -9.04 10.63 -6.37
C LEU A 23 -8.96 11.98 -5.65
N TYR A 24 -7.80 12.61 -5.59
CA TYR A 24 -7.63 13.96 -5.04
C TYR A 24 -8.45 15.00 -5.81
N PHE A 25 -8.38 14.98 -7.14
CA PHE A 25 -9.20 15.89 -7.95
C PHE A 25 -10.71 15.59 -7.84
N SER A 26 -11.09 14.33 -7.65
CA SER A 26 -12.48 13.96 -7.37
C SER A 26 -12.93 14.42 -5.98
N TRP A 27 -12.10 14.27 -4.95
CA TRP A 27 -12.37 14.70 -3.58
C TRP A 27 -12.46 16.22 -3.47
N LYS A 28 -11.63 16.97 -4.20
CA LYS A 28 -11.72 18.44 -4.26
C LYS A 28 -13.11 18.94 -4.65
N LYS A 29 -13.82 18.19 -5.51
CA LYS A 29 -15.19 18.48 -5.94
C LYS A 29 -16.26 17.96 -4.97
N LYS A 30 -15.91 17.02 -4.08
CA LYS A 30 -16.80 16.34 -3.13
C LYS A 30 -16.14 16.24 -1.76
N LYS A 31 -15.83 17.40 -1.15
CA LYS A 31 -14.96 17.48 0.03
C LYS A 31 -15.47 16.68 1.24
N GLU A 32 -16.79 16.49 1.32
CA GLU A 32 -17.48 15.75 2.39
C GLU A 32 -17.37 14.23 2.24
N ASP A 33 -16.96 13.72 1.07
CA ASP A 33 -16.84 12.28 0.83
C ASP A 33 -15.59 11.72 1.53
N ILE A 34 -15.84 11.12 2.69
CA ILE A 34 -14.84 10.50 3.55
C ILE A 34 -14.15 9.34 2.86
N LEU A 35 -14.87 8.53 2.08
CA LEU A 35 -14.29 7.37 1.40
C LEU A 35 -13.28 7.81 0.36
N LEU A 36 -13.62 8.84 -0.43
CA LEU A 36 -12.66 9.45 -1.37
C LEU A 36 -11.42 9.95 -0.65
N ARG A 37 -11.57 10.63 0.49
CA ARG A 37 -10.44 11.12 1.29
C ARG A 37 -9.58 9.98 1.81
N VAL A 38 -10.18 8.92 2.36
CA VAL A 38 -9.47 7.75 2.91
C VAL A 38 -8.68 7.02 1.83
N PHE A 39 -9.30 6.73 0.70
CA PHE A 39 -8.61 6.08 -0.42
C PHE A 39 -7.54 6.97 -1.07
N MET A 40 -7.79 8.28 -1.18
CA MET A 40 -6.80 9.22 -1.67
C MET A 40 -5.54 9.22 -0.79
N VAL A 41 -5.69 9.35 0.54
CA VAL A 41 -4.55 9.33 1.46
C VAL A 41 -3.82 7.99 1.40
N LEU A 42 -4.55 6.87 1.36
CA LEU A 42 -3.97 5.54 1.20
C LEU A 42 -3.11 5.46 -0.07
N LEU A 43 -3.69 5.75 -1.24
CA LEU A 43 -3.02 5.58 -2.53
C LEU A 43 -1.83 6.51 -2.69
N LEU A 44 -1.94 7.77 -2.28
CA LEU A 44 -0.81 8.70 -2.34
C LEU A 44 0.32 8.24 -1.42
N SER A 45 0.00 7.82 -0.19
CA SER A 45 1.02 7.38 0.77
C SER A 45 1.70 6.10 0.29
N ILE A 46 0.94 5.10 -0.15
CA ILE A 46 1.52 3.87 -0.69
C ILE A 46 2.31 4.16 -1.98
N GLY A 47 1.85 5.09 -2.83
CA GLY A 47 2.61 5.56 -3.98
C GLY A 47 3.99 6.10 -3.59
N PHE A 48 4.05 6.99 -2.60
CA PHE A 48 5.32 7.51 -2.07
C PHE A 48 6.16 6.41 -1.40
N GLN A 49 5.56 5.50 -0.63
CA GLN A 49 6.27 4.34 -0.07
C GLN A 49 7.01 3.57 -1.17
N GLN A 50 6.31 3.25 -2.25
CA GLN A 50 6.86 2.48 -3.36
C GLN A 50 7.90 3.28 -4.16
N MET A 51 7.73 4.60 -4.26
CA MET A 51 8.75 5.49 -4.82
C MET A 51 10.07 5.40 -4.04
N PHE A 52 10.01 5.50 -2.71
CA PHE A 52 11.21 5.42 -1.88
C PHE A 52 11.87 4.03 -1.91
N PHE A 53 11.09 2.95 -1.98
CA PHE A 53 11.68 1.63 -2.25
C PHE A 53 12.35 1.55 -3.63
N SER A 54 11.73 2.12 -4.67
CA SER A 54 12.33 2.15 -6.00
C SER A 54 13.65 2.94 -6.01
N LEU A 55 13.69 4.09 -5.32
CA LEU A 55 14.91 4.88 -5.14
C LEU A 55 15.99 4.09 -4.40
N GLY A 56 15.67 3.46 -3.27
CA GLY A 56 16.64 2.72 -2.47
C GLY A 56 17.19 1.45 -3.15
N SER A 57 16.33 0.73 -3.87
CA SER A 57 16.69 -0.53 -4.58
C SER A 57 17.24 -0.33 -5.99
N GLY A 58 17.19 0.91 -6.51
CA GLY A 58 17.60 1.22 -7.88
C GLY A 58 18.65 2.33 -7.98
N LEU A 59 18.32 3.53 -7.49
CA LEU A 59 19.17 4.72 -7.60
C LEU A 59 20.28 4.71 -6.55
N PHE A 60 19.91 4.56 -5.28
CA PHE A 60 20.84 4.61 -4.14
C PHE A 60 21.46 3.26 -3.80
N VAL A 61 21.38 2.31 -4.72
CA VAL A 61 21.69 0.92 -4.44
C VAL A 61 23.18 0.68 -4.11
N ARG A 62 24.06 1.62 -4.47
CA ARG A 62 25.50 1.61 -4.15
C ARG A 62 25.84 2.49 -2.94
N ASP A 63 24.89 3.29 -2.46
CA ASP A 63 25.02 4.14 -1.28
C ASP A 63 24.16 3.52 -0.17
N VAL A 64 24.81 2.72 0.69
CA VAL A 64 24.12 1.96 1.74
C VAL A 64 23.30 2.88 2.65
N LEU A 65 23.84 4.05 3.01
CA LEU A 65 23.14 4.98 3.89
C LEU A 65 21.91 5.55 3.20
N ALA A 66 22.04 6.04 1.97
CA ALA A 66 20.91 6.59 1.22
C ALA A 66 19.84 5.53 0.88
N SER A 67 20.24 4.28 0.62
CA SER A 67 19.32 3.15 0.44
C SER A 67 18.54 2.84 1.71
N ASN A 68 19.22 2.76 2.86
CA ASN A 68 18.59 2.44 4.14
C ASN A 68 17.68 3.57 4.64
N VAL A 69 18.08 4.83 4.43
CA VAL A 69 17.23 6.01 4.70
C VAL A 69 16.00 5.99 3.81
N SER A 70 16.14 5.63 2.53
CA SER A 70 14.99 5.49 1.63
C SER A 70 14.04 4.39 2.08
N TRP A 71 14.55 3.24 2.54
CA TRP A 71 13.72 2.19 3.15
C TRP A 71 12.96 2.70 4.38
N TRP A 72 13.60 3.48 5.24
CA TRP A 72 12.94 4.04 6.42
C TRP A 72 11.84 5.05 6.03
N MET A 73 12.14 5.96 5.11
CA MET A 73 11.19 6.92 4.56
C MET A 73 9.97 6.21 3.95
N ALA A 74 10.19 5.12 3.20
CA ALA A 74 9.12 4.32 2.63
C ALA A 74 8.13 3.84 3.71
N HIS A 75 8.64 3.39 4.85
CA HIS A 75 7.80 2.91 5.95
C HIS A 75 7.07 4.02 6.70
N ILE A 76 7.60 5.25 6.77
CA ILE A 76 6.83 6.40 7.27
C ILE A 76 5.55 6.58 6.45
N PHE A 77 5.67 6.54 5.12
CA PHE A 77 4.50 6.63 4.25
C PHE A 77 3.55 5.44 4.39
N MET A 78 4.07 4.23 4.61
CA MET A 78 3.25 3.08 4.95
C MET A 78 2.43 3.34 6.23
N PHE A 79 3.08 3.80 7.30
CA PHE A 79 2.43 4.12 8.58
C PHE A 79 1.36 5.20 8.44
N LEU A 80 1.61 6.23 7.62
CA LEU A 80 0.64 7.29 7.32
C LEU A 80 -0.57 6.75 6.55
N GLY A 81 -0.31 5.99 5.47
CA GLY A 81 -1.36 5.47 4.59
C GLY A 81 -2.28 4.49 5.32
N LEU A 82 -1.70 3.46 5.93
CA LEU A 82 -2.44 2.45 6.67
C LEU A 82 -3.06 3.03 7.95
N GLY A 83 -2.32 3.87 8.67
CA GLY A 83 -2.81 4.49 9.89
C GLY A 83 -4.04 5.37 9.64
N TYR A 84 -4.11 6.04 8.49
CA TYR A 84 -5.33 6.75 8.09
C TYR A 84 -6.41 5.82 7.53
N PHE A 85 -6.02 4.75 6.84
CA PHE A 85 -6.95 3.80 6.22
C PHE A 85 -7.83 3.07 7.24
N VAL A 86 -7.33 2.83 8.46
CA VAL A 86 -8.09 2.23 9.56
C VAL A 86 -9.39 2.99 9.89
N ARG A 87 -9.51 4.27 9.51
CA ARG A 87 -10.73 5.04 9.70
C ARG A 87 -11.91 4.47 8.93
N PHE A 88 -11.68 3.86 7.76
CA PHE A 88 -12.74 3.23 6.98
C PHE A 88 -13.45 2.14 7.78
N PRO A 89 -12.79 1.05 8.22
CA PRO A 89 -13.46 -0.02 8.93
C PRO A 89 -14.03 0.44 10.28
N LEU A 90 -13.36 1.39 10.97
CA LEU A 90 -13.85 1.95 12.23
C LEU A 90 -15.15 2.72 12.07
N ARG A 91 -15.28 3.58 11.05
CA ARG A 91 -16.52 4.34 10.82
C ARG A 91 -17.70 3.44 10.51
N VAL A 92 -17.44 2.31 9.84
CA VAL A 92 -18.47 1.35 9.45
C VAL A 92 -18.93 0.50 10.64
N LYS A 93 -18.01 0.03 11.49
CA LYS A 93 -18.32 -0.95 12.55
C LYS A 93 -18.32 -0.38 13.97
N PHE A 94 -17.48 0.60 14.25
CA PHE A 94 -17.23 1.11 15.60
C PHE A 94 -17.03 2.65 15.62
N PRO A 95 -18.02 3.44 15.15
CA PRO A 95 -17.86 4.89 15.00
C PRO A 95 -17.52 5.60 16.32
N GLU A 96 -18.15 5.18 17.43
CA GLU A 96 -17.89 5.64 18.80
C GLU A 96 -16.41 5.52 19.21
N LYS A 97 -15.72 4.49 18.70
CA LYS A 97 -14.33 4.16 19.06
C LYS A 97 -13.30 4.71 18.05
N GLU A 98 -13.74 5.34 16.95
CA GLU A 98 -12.86 5.82 15.87
C GLU A 98 -11.73 6.69 16.42
N ARG A 99 -12.08 7.69 17.23
CA ARG A 99 -11.12 8.68 17.74
C ARG A 99 -10.07 8.06 18.65
N MET A 100 -10.48 7.14 19.51
CA MET A 100 -9.58 6.46 20.44
C MET A 100 -8.62 5.54 19.69
N ILE A 101 -9.13 4.69 18.80
CA ILE A 101 -8.30 3.75 18.04
C ILE A 101 -7.36 4.49 17.10
N LEU A 102 -7.81 5.58 16.47
CA LEU A 102 -6.94 6.40 15.61
C LEU A 102 -5.76 7.00 16.40
N LYS A 103 -5.97 7.44 17.64
CA LYS A 103 -4.87 7.90 18.52
C LYS A 103 -3.87 6.77 18.80
N ILE A 104 -4.36 5.58 19.14
CA ILE A 104 -3.51 4.41 19.39
C ILE A 104 -2.68 4.06 18.15
N VAL A 105 -3.32 4.08 16.98
CA VAL A 105 -2.66 3.81 15.70
C VAL A 105 -1.59 4.88 15.39
N ILE A 106 -1.87 6.17 15.64
CA ILE A 106 -0.87 7.24 15.48
C ILE A 106 0.32 7.03 16.43
N ILE A 107 0.06 6.71 17.71
CA ILE A 107 1.12 6.43 18.70
C ILE A 107 1.96 5.24 18.23
N TYR A 108 1.33 4.15 17.78
CA TYR A 108 2.04 3.00 17.23
C TYR A 108 2.87 3.39 16.01
N SER A 109 2.32 4.18 15.08
CA SER A 109 3.04 4.65 13.89
C SER A 109 4.28 5.47 14.25
N VAL A 110 4.20 6.34 15.26
CA VAL A 110 5.35 7.13 15.75
C VAL A 110 6.40 6.22 16.38
N ILE A 111 5.99 5.35 17.31
CA ILE A 111 6.90 4.39 17.97
C ILE A 111 7.54 3.48 16.92
N GLY A 112 6.75 2.96 15.99
CA GLY A 112 7.21 2.12 14.89
C GLY A 112 8.24 2.84 14.03
N ALA A 113 7.93 4.05 13.55
CA ALA A 113 8.87 4.85 12.76
C ALA A 113 10.18 5.14 13.51
N THR A 114 10.11 5.38 14.82
CA THR A 114 11.29 5.56 15.69
C THR A 114 12.09 4.26 15.83
N ILE A 115 11.44 3.12 16.05
CA ILE A 115 12.11 1.81 16.06
C ILE A 115 12.83 1.59 14.73
N LEU A 116 12.16 1.81 13.60
CA LEU A 116 12.77 1.63 12.29
C LEU A 116 13.98 2.54 12.08
N LEU A 117 13.90 3.81 12.53
CA LEU A 117 15.01 4.77 12.44
C LEU A 117 16.26 4.27 13.17
N PHE A 118 16.11 3.78 14.41
CA PHE A 118 17.24 3.25 15.19
C PHE A 118 17.87 2.01 14.58
N HIS A 119 17.13 1.26 13.75
CA HIS A 119 17.63 0.09 13.07
C HIS A 119 18.19 0.37 11.67
N VAL A 120 18.09 1.60 11.15
CA VAL A 120 18.66 2.00 9.83
C VAL A 120 20.13 1.57 9.67
N PRO A 121 21.03 1.74 10.66
CA PRO A 121 22.43 1.32 10.52
C PRO A 121 22.63 -0.21 10.44
N GLN A 122 21.64 -0.99 10.86
CA GLN A 122 21.71 -2.46 10.92
C GLN A 122 21.11 -3.13 9.67
N ILE A 123 20.55 -2.34 8.75
CA ILE A 123 19.95 -2.86 7.52
C ILE A 123 21.07 -3.20 6.54
N VAL A 124 21.04 -4.42 6.03
CA VAL A 124 22.01 -4.91 5.05
C VAL A 124 21.33 -4.97 3.68
N PRO A 125 21.68 -4.09 2.72
CA PRO A 125 21.21 -4.23 1.35
C PRO A 125 21.85 -5.45 0.70
N LEU A 126 21.02 -6.36 0.19
CA LEU A 126 21.44 -7.59 -0.44
C LEU A 126 21.07 -7.59 -1.92
N PHE A 127 22.08 -7.78 -2.76
CA PHE A 127 21.89 -8.15 -4.15
C PHE A 127 21.89 -9.67 -4.27
N MET A 128 20.76 -10.18 -4.72
CA MET A 128 20.57 -11.60 -4.99
C MET A 128 20.70 -11.86 -6.50
N GLU A 129 20.75 -13.14 -6.87
CA GLU A 129 20.69 -13.56 -8.27
C GLU A 129 19.47 -12.99 -9.00
N ASN A 130 19.52 -12.97 -10.33
CA ASN A 130 18.43 -12.48 -11.19
C ASN A 130 18.06 -11.01 -10.98
N ALA A 131 19.03 -10.16 -10.63
CA ALA A 131 18.85 -8.73 -10.40
C ALA A 131 17.76 -8.42 -9.35
N VAL A 132 17.66 -9.27 -8.33
CA VAL A 132 16.76 -9.09 -7.20
C VAL A 132 17.47 -8.31 -6.10
N PHE A 133 16.78 -7.34 -5.51
CA PHE A 133 17.29 -6.56 -4.39
C PHE A 133 16.40 -6.74 -3.16
N ASN A 134 17.03 -6.95 -2.01
CA ASN A 134 16.36 -7.08 -0.72
C ASN A 134 17.04 -6.23 0.35
N TRP A 135 16.26 -5.75 1.33
CA TRP A 135 16.82 -5.24 2.58
C TRP A 135 16.73 -6.34 3.62
N GLN A 136 17.88 -6.82 4.09
CA GLN A 136 17.91 -7.66 5.27
C GLN A 136 17.75 -6.78 6.50
N VAL A 137 16.65 -6.98 7.22
CA VAL A 137 16.25 -6.12 8.34
C VAL A 137 16.30 -6.89 9.66
N PRO A 138 16.62 -6.23 10.78
CA PRO A 138 16.53 -6.84 12.10
C PRO A 138 15.11 -7.33 12.40
N ALA A 139 15.00 -8.44 13.15
CA ALA A 139 13.71 -9.10 13.43
C ALA A 139 12.68 -8.16 14.07
N LEU A 140 13.11 -7.26 14.97
CA LEU A 140 12.22 -6.28 15.61
C LEU A 140 11.64 -5.28 14.60
N ALA A 141 12.46 -4.81 13.65
CA ALA A 141 12.00 -3.92 12.59
C ALA A 141 11.00 -4.63 11.66
N GLY A 142 11.33 -5.85 11.24
CA GLY A 142 10.43 -6.70 10.44
C GLY A 142 9.11 -7.01 11.16
N ALA A 143 9.14 -7.35 12.45
CA ALA A 143 7.96 -7.61 13.25
C ALA A 143 7.08 -6.36 13.41
N THR A 144 7.69 -5.19 13.63
CA THR A 144 6.97 -3.92 13.74
C THR A 144 6.15 -3.62 12.48
N ILE A 145 6.75 -3.82 11.32
CA ILE A 145 6.12 -3.64 10.00
C ILE A 145 5.04 -4.71 9.76
N GLY A 146 5.38 -5.97 10.01
CA GLY A 146 4.50 -7.11 9.80
C GLY A 146 3.23 -7.02 10.64
N ILE A 147 3.36 -6.85 11.95
CA ILE A 147 2.22 -6.75 12.87
C ILE A 147 1.29 -5.60 12.45
N PHE A 148 1.85 -4.41 12.20
CA PHE A 148 1.07 -3.24 11.84
C PHE A 148 0.31 -3.41 10.52
N SER A 149 1.02 -3.83 9.48
CA SER A 149 0.44 -4.00 8.14
C SER A 149 -0.59 -5.11 8.11
N THR A 150 -0.31 -6.25 8.74
CA THR A 150 -1.24 -7.38 8.82
C THR A 150 -2.50 -7.02 9.58
N LEU A 151 -2.41 -6.41 10.78
CA LEU A 151 -3.59 -6.08 11.57
C LEU A 151 -4.52 -5.10 10.84
N ILE A 152 -3.96 -4.03 10.26
CA ILE A 152 -4.77 -3.02 9.56
C ILE A 152 -5.32 -3.57 8.24
N ALA A 153 -4.52 -4.30 7.47
CA ALA A 153 -4.96 -4.87 6.21
C ALA A 153 -6.07 -5.92 6.42
N LEU A 154 -5.90 -6.84 7.37
CA LEU A 154 -6.91 -7.87 7.66
C LEU A 154 -8.21 -7.27 8.17
N PHE A 155 -8.14 -6.32 9.12
CA PHE A 155 -9.33 -5.65 9.61
C PHE A 155 -10.05 -4.87 8.52
N SER A 156 -9.30 -4.13 7.70
CA SER A 156 -9.88 -3.35 6.61
C SER A 156 -10.50 -4.26 5.54
N LEU A 157 -9.82 -5.35 5.17
CA LEU A 157 -10.30 -6.32 4.18
C LEU A 157 -11.57 -7.03 4.67
N TYR A 158 -11.59 -7.47 5.93
CA TYR A 158 -12.78 -8.05 6.56
C TYR A 158 -13.99 -7.13 6.44
N VAL A 159 -13.84 -5.86 6.83
CA VAL A 159 -14.94 -4.90 6.74
C VAL A 159 -15.32 -4.63 5.28
N PHE A 160 -14.35 -4.43 4.39
CA PHE A 160 -14.59 -4.17 2.97
C PHE A 160 -15.41 -5.29 2.31
N LEU A 161 -15.01 -6.54 2.53
CA LEU A 161 -15.72 -7.70 2.01
C LEU A 161 -17.11 -7.86 2.62
N SER A 162 -17.27 -7.57 3.93
CA SER A 162 -18.57 -7.65 4.61
C SER A 162 -19.56 -6.63 4.06
N GLU A 163 -19.12 -5.40 3.76
CA GLU A 163 -19.99 -4.36 3.23
C GLU A 163 -20.24 -4.52 1.72
N THR A 164 -19.29 -5.08 0.98
CA THR A 164 -19.46 -5.38 -0.46
C THR A 164 -20.67 -6.29 -0.72
N ARG A 165 -20.98 -7.21 0.20
CA ARG A 165 -22.12 -8.13 0.07
C ARG A 165 -23.48 -7.41 0.10
N LYS A 166 -23.54 -6.24 0.74
CA LYS A 166 -24.76 -5.42 0.88
C LYS A 166 -25.00 -4.47 -0.28
N VAL A 167 -24.04 -4.35 -1.21
CA VAL A 167 -24.16 -3.44 -2.35
C VAL A 167 -25.08 -4.03 -3.42
N GLU A 168 -26.20 -3.36 -3.68
CA GLU A 168 -27.20 -3.81 -4.66
C GLU A 168 -26.77 -3.57 -6.11
N THR A 169 -26.15 -2.41 -6.39
CA THR A 169 -25.75 -2.06 -7.75
C THR A 169 -24.57 -2.92 -8.20
N LYS A 170 -24.75 -3.73 -9.26
CA LYS A 170 -23.71 -4.61 -9.82
C LYS A 170 -22.37 -3.89 -10.05
N ILE A 171 -22.38 -2.68 -10.62
CA ILE A 171 -21.16 -1.89 -10.90
C ILE A 171 -20.42 -1.53 -9.60
N LEU A 172 -21.16 -1.06 -8.58
CA LEU A 172 -20.56 -0.71 -7.29
C LEU A 172 -20.04 -1.95 -6.57
N LYS A 173 -20.75 -3.08 -6.70
CA LYS A 173 -20.33 -4.37 -6.14
C LYS A 173 -19.03 -4.85 -6.78
N PHE A 174 -18.92 -4.85 -8.10
CA PHE A 174 -17.68 -5.20 -8.80
C PHE A 174 -16.54 -4.26 -8.44
N ARG A 175 -16.78 -2.95 -8.44
CA ARG A 175 -15.79 -1.95 -8.00
C ARG A 175 -15.27 -2.28 -6.61
N SER A 176 -16.16 -2.60 -5.68
CA SER A 176 -15.80 -2.95 -4.32
C SER A 176 -14.99 -4.26 -4.26
N LEU A 177 -15.37 -5.28 -5.03
CA LEU A 177 -14.62 -6.54 -5.13
C LEU A 177 -13.21 -6.33 -5.68
N PHE A 178 -13.04 -5.56 -6.76
CA PHE A 178 -11.72 -5.25 -7.31
C PHE A 178 -10.86 -4.48 -6.30
N LEU A 179 -11.42 -3.49 -5.60
CA LEU A 179 -10.67 -2.80 -4.56
C LEU A 179 -10.24 -3.74 -3.43
N ALA A 180 -11.14 -4.59 -2.93
CA ALA A 180 -10.83 -5.56 -1.88
C ALA A 180 -9.75 -6.56 -2.31
N LEU A 181 -9.93 -7.17 -3.49
CA LEU A 181 -8.98 -8.14 -4.04
C LEU A 181 -7.62 -7.50 -4.29
N GLY A 182 -7.59 -6.28 -4.84
CA GLY A 182 -6.36 -5.57 -5.11
C GLY A 182 -5.61 -5.23 -3.83
N ILE A 183 -6.31 -4.77 -2.79
CA ILE A 183 -5.75 -4.55 -1.44
C ILE A 183 -5.17 -5.87 -0.90
N PHE A 184 -5.94 -6.96 -0.95
CA PHE A 184 -5.49 -8.27 -0.47
C PHE A 184 -4.22 -8.73 -1.19
N VAL A 185 -4.23 -8.77 -2.52
CA VAL A 185 -3.09 -9.20 -3.34
C VAL A 185 -1.86 -8.32 -3.07
N TYR A 186 -2.05 -6.99 -2.99
CA TYR A 186 -0.98 -6.05 -2.68
C TYR A 186 -0.38 -6.29 -1.30
N TYR A 187 -1.19 -6.47 -0.26
CA TYR A 187 -0.73 -6.70 1.12
C TYR A 187 -0.38 -8.16 1.43
N VAL A 188 -0.62 -9.09 0.52
CA VAL A 188 0.06 -10.39 0.56
C VAL A 188 1.46 -10.22 -0.02
N GLY A 189 1.60 -9.57 -1.17
CA GLY A 189 2.90 -9.32 -1.80
C GLY A 189 3.83 -8.45 -0.93
N GLY A 190 3.37 -7.30 -0.46
CA GLY A 190 4.17 -6.27 0.23
C GLY A 190 4.88 -6.74 1.50
N PRO A 191 4.16 -7.14 2.57
CA PRO A 191 4.74 -7.69 3.79
C PRO A 191 5.67 -8.88 3.53
N VAL A 192 5.33 -9.75 2.57
CA VAL A 192 6.16 -10.90 2.19
C VAL A 192 7.57 -10.48 1.74
N HIS A 193 7.77 -9.29 1.13
CA HIS A 193 9.12 -8.77 0.82
C HIS A 193 10.06 -8.73 2.04
N ASN A 194 9.52 -8.54 3.25
CA ASN A 194 10.33 -8.45 4.46
C ASN A 194 10.68 -9.81 5.09
N PHE A 195 10.10 -10.91 4.58
CA PHE A 195 10.25 -12.26 5.15
C PHE A 195 10.82 -13.29 4.15
N VAL A 196 10.98 -12.92 2.88
CA VAL A 196 11.51 -13.82 1.84
C VAL A 196 13.01 -13.78 1.77
N MET A 197 13.61 -14.97 1.66
CA MET A 197 15.06 -15.16 1.64
C MET A 197 15.57 -15.72 0.32
N THR A 198 14.69 -16.04 -0.63
CA THR A 198 15.06 -16.63 -1.93
C THR A 198 14.70 -15.69 -3.09
N PRO A 199 15.49 -15.70 -4.19
CA PRO A 199 15.19 -14.88 -5.37
C PRO A 199 13.81 -15.16 -5.97
N LEU A 200 13.40 -16.43 -6.01
CA LEU A 200 12.11 -16.85 -6.55
C LEU A 200 10.94 -16.27 -5.74
N MET A 201 10.99 -16.37 -4.41
CA MET A 201 9.92 -15.82 -3.57
C MET A 201 9.87 -14.30 -3.66
N MET A 202 11.01 -13.63 -3.80
CA MET A 202 11.07 -12.19 -4.01
C MET A 202 10.47 -11.78 -5.36
N PHE A 203 10.73 -12.55 -6.43
CA PHE A 203 10.10 -12.34 -7.73
C PHE A 203 8.57 -12.46 -7.67
N VAL A 204 8.06 -13.48 -6.96
CA VAL A 204 6.63 -13.66 -6.72
C VAL A 204 6.06 -12.48 -5.94
N ALA A 205 6.73 -12.03 -4.87
CA ALA A 205 6.31 -10.88 -4.08
C ALA A 205 6.27 -9.59 -4.92
N CYS A 206 7.26 -9.34 -5.78
CA CYS A 206 7.28 -8.22 -6.75
C CYS A 206 6.09 -8.28 -7.70
N SER A 207 5.80 -9.47 -8.24
CA SER A 207 4.71 -9.69 -9.21
C SER A 207 3.34 -9.45 -8.58
N LEU A 208 3.12 -9.96 -7.36
CA LEU A 208 1.88 -9.72 -6.60
C LEU A 208 1.69 -8.24 -6.28
N LEU A 209 2.77 -7.52 -5.99
CA LEU A 209 2.72 -6.09 -5.68
C LEU A 209 2.19 -5.28 -6.89
N VAL A 210 2.74 -5.52 -8.08
CA VAL A 210 2.26 -4.89 -9.33
C VAL A 210 0.85 -5.35 -9.69
N PHE A 211 0.57 -6.64 -9.58
CA PHE A 211 -0.73 -7.21 -9.91
C PHE A 211 -1.85 -6.65 -9.02
N GLY A 212 -1.60 -6.57 -7.71
CA GLY A 212 -2.52 -5.95 -6.76
C GLY A 212 -2.81 -4.49 -7.10
N ALA A 213 -1.79 -3.72 -7.49
CA ALA A 213 -1.96 -2.33 -7.91
C ALA A 213 -2.82 -2.18 -9.18
N LEU A 214 -2.61 -3.04 -10.18
CA LEU A 214 -3.43 -3.08 -11.39
C LEU A 214 -4.90 -3.42 -11.09
N ILE A 215 -5.15 -4.41 -10.23
CA ILE A 215 -6.51 -4.77 -9.80
C ILE A 215 -7.18 -3.59 -9.08
N MET A 216 -6.47 -2.90 -8.18
CA MET A 216 -7.00 -1.71 -7.51
C MET A 216 -7.33 -0.60 -8.51
N MET A 217 -6.44 -0.35 -9.48
CA MET A 217 -6.65 0.63 -10.54
C MET A 217 -7.92 0.30 -11.33
N LEU A 218 -8.14 -0.96 -11.72
CA LEU A 218 -9.37 -1.39 -12.37
C LEU A 218 -10.60 -1.06 -11.52
N GLY A 219 -10.56 -1.33 -10.21
CA GLY A 219 -11.64 -0.97 -9.29
C GLY A 219 -11.94 0.55 -9.26
N ILE A 220 -10.90 1.39 -9.31
CA ILE A 220 -11.04 2.86 -9.31
C ILE A 220 -11.68 3.36 -10.60
N TYR A 221 -11.24 2.85 -11.75
CA TYR A 221 -11.67 3.33 -13.06
C TYR A 221 -12.90 2.60 -13.62
N LEU A 222 -13.36 1.52 -12.98
CA LEU A 222 -14.51 0.71 -13.43
C LEU A 222 -15.75 1.54 -13.82
N PRO A 223 -16.21 2.53 -13.02
CA PRO A 223 -17.40 3.30 -13.38
C PRO A 223 -17.24 4.11 -14.68
N LYS A 224 -16.02 4.58 -14.97
CA LYS A 224 -15.72 5.34 -16.20
C LYS A 224 -15.69 4.43 -17.41
N ILE A 225 -15.12 3.23 -17.28
CA ILE A 225 -15.07 2.21 -18.34
C ILE A 225 -16.50 1.84 -18.76
N PHE A 226 -17.37 1.52 -17.79
CA PHE A 226 -18.77 1.18 -18.07
C PHE A 226 -19.54 2.34 -18.71
N LYS A 227 -19.36 3.58 -18.22
CA LYS A 227 -20.01 4.76 -18.82
C LYS A 227 -19.60 4.95 -20.28
N TYR A 228 -18.33 4.76 -20.61
CA TYR A 228 -17.83 4.89 -21.98
C TYR A 228 -18.39 3.81 -22.91
N LEU A 229 -18.49 2.55 -22.45
CA LEU A 229 -19.04 1.45 -23.23
C LEU A 229 -20.54 1.65 -23.54
N GLN A 230 -21.31 2.15 -22.58
CA GLN A 230 -22.74 2.42 -22.79
C GLN A 230 -23.01 3.56 -23.80
N VAL A 231 -22.10 4.52 -23.92
CA VAL A 231 -22.19 5.62 -24.88
C VAL A 231 -21.86 5.17 -26.31
N LYS A 232 -21.02 4.14 -26.49
CA LYS A 232 -20.68 3.59 -27.81
C LYS A 232 -21.72 2.64 -28.40
N THR A 233 -22.63 2.11 -27.58
CA THR A 233 -23.69 1.18 -28.00
C THR A 233 -25.03 1.87 -28.30
N ARG A 234 -25.05 3.21 -28.32
CA ARG A 234 -26.19 4.05 -28.72
C ARG A 234 -25.80 4.88 -29.92
#